data_AF-A0AAX1WLJ4-F1
#
_entry.id   AF-A0AAX1WLJ4-F1
#
_cell.length_a   1.000
_cell.length_b   1.000
_cell.length_c   1.000
_cell.angle_alpha   90.00
_cell.angle_beta   90.00
_cell.angle_gamma   90.00
#
_symmetry.space_group_name_H-M   'P 1'
#
loop_
_entity.id
_entity.type
_entity.pdbx_description
1 polymer ?
#
loop_
_entity_poly.entity_id
_entity_poly.type
_entity_poly.pdbx_seq_one_letter_code
_entity_poly.pdbx_strand_id
1 'polypeptide(L)'
;MNTYAMVSKPGNIVTNVFPADYTLQELSDMFPDYIIVRITEGLKCANGDYYNVADGLFYIDPDFTWLSGTTPPPSLDDAYAASLKMIRENGSAALMSIKPPYSEQEASTWWAQSEEANLWASNNSFVPEMLNAIVASSSGLYTLQTLVSEILSNVTSWKEASGNILGQIKYKTEQLNVIKAEVITGEKNVMDIVNFNADINIH
;
A
#
# COMPACT_ATOMS: atom_id res chain seq x y z
N MET A 1 -46.58 7.02 7.27
CA MET A 1 -45.91 5.83 7.83
C MET A 1 -44.52 5.70 7.28
N ASN A 2 -43.53 5.92 8.13
CA ASN A 2 -42.12 5.70 7.82
C ASN A 2 -41.76 4.25 8.14
N THR A 3 -40.81 3.69 7.40
CA THR A 3 -40.29 2.36 7.67
C THR A 3 -38.95 2.49 8.38
N TYR A 4 -38.73 1.67 9.42
CA TYR A 4 -37.51 1.67 10.22
C TYR A 4 -36.95 0.26 10.35
N ALA A 5 -35.64 0.17 10.57
CA ALA A 5 -34.95 -1.05 11.02
C ALA A 5 -34.31 -0.81 12.40
N MET A 6 -34.31 -1.83 13.25
CA MET A 6 -33.61 -1.80 14.54
C MET A 6 -32.36 -2.66 14.49
N VAL A 7 -31.26 -2.15 15.05
CA VAL A 7 -29.99 -2.87 15.18
C VAL A 7 -29.65 -2.98 16.65
N SER A 8 -29.54 -4.20 17.18
CA SER A 8 -29.17 -4.42 18.58
C SER A 8 -27.74 -3.94 18.83
N LYS A 9 -27.54 -3.02 19.79
CA LYS A 9 -26.20 -2.55 20.21
C LYS A 9 -25.32 -3.68 20.78
N PRO A 10 -25.82 -4.59 21.64
CA PRO A 10 -25.01 -5.68 22.19
C PRO A 10 -24.87 -6.90 21.28
N GLY A 11 -25.76 -7.09 20.30
CA GLY A 11 -25.83 -8.32 19.51
C GLY A 11 -25.40 -8.21 18.05
N ASN A 12 -25.28 -7.00 17.48
CA ASN A 12 -25.07 -6.77 16.05
C ASN A 12 -26.09 -7.48 15.13
N ILE A 13 -27.25 -7.84 15.68
CA ILE A 13 -28.36 -8.47 14.96
C ILE A 13 -29.35 -7.39 14.55
N VAL A 14 -29.75 -7.38 13.27
CA VAL A 14 -30.86 -6.57 12.78
C VAL A 14 -32.16 -7.27 13.15
N THR A 15 -32.95 -6.63 13.99
CA THR A 15 -34.23 -7.15 14.44
C THR A 15 -35.35 -6.30 13.87
N ASN A 16 -35.94 -6.82 12.80
CA ASN A 16 -37.20 -6.41 12.19
C ASN A 16 -37.24 -5.05 11.49
N VAL A 17 -37.83 -5.09 10.29
CA VAL A 17 -38.33 -3.92 9.57
C VAL A 17 -39.75 -3.65 10.07
N PHE A 18 -40.01 -2.45 10.59
CA PHE A 18 -41.32 -2.11 11.12
C PHE A 18 -41.77 -0.72 10.66
N PRO A 19 -43.08 -0.56 10.36
CA PRO A 19 -43.64 0.74 10.06
C PRO A 19 -44.01 1.47 11.36
N ALA A 20 -43.71 2.76 11.45
CA ALA A 20 -44.07 3.59 12.58
C ALA A 20 -44.35 5.05 12.16
N ASP A 21 -45.21 5.71 12.93
CA ASP A 21 -45.50 7.15 12.80
C ASP A 21 -44.81 8.00 13.89
N TYR A 22 -43.75 7.45 14.49
CA TYR A 22 -42.86 8.17 15.40
C TYR A 22 -41.69 8.79 14.65
N THR A 23 -41.09 9.84 15.22
CA THR A 23 -39.81 10.40 14.78
C THR A 23 -38.65 9.47 15.15
N LEU A 24 -37.50 9.65 14.48
CA LEU A 24 -36.30 8.86 14.75
C LEU A 24 -35.82 9.02 16.21
N GLN A 25 -35.95 10.23 16.75
CA GLN A 25 -35.57 10.53 18.12
C GLN A 25 -36.46 9.79 19.12
N GLU A 26 -37.78 9.86 18.94
CA GLU A 26 -38.74 9.15 19.82
C GLU A 26 -38.49 7.64 19.82
N LEU A 27 -38.24 7.04 18.66
CA LEU A 27 -37.89 5.63 18.57
C LEU A 27 -36.55 5.30 19.25
N SER A 28 -35.56 6.19 19.14
CA SER A 28 -34.26 6.00 19.78
C SER A 28 -34.36 6.09 21.31
N ASP A 29 -35.25 6.96 21.82
CA ASP A 29 -35.52 7.10 23.25
C ASP A 29 -36.34 5.92 23.79
N MET A 30 -37.25 5.37 22.98
CA MET A 30 -38.05 4.19 23.32
C MET A 30 -37.25 2.88 23.32
N PHE A 31 -36.21 2.79 22.48
CA PHE A 31 -35.39 1.59 22.31
C PHE A 31 -33.90 1.91 22.53
N PRO A 32 -33.49 2.24 23.76
CA PRO A 32 -32.13 2.72 24.04
C PRO A 32 -31.05 1.67 23.78
N ASP A 33 -31.38 0.39 23.78
CA ASP A 33 -30.45 -0.71 23.48
C ASP A 33 -30.31 -0.99 21.97
N TYR A 34 -30.97 -0.20 21.13
CA TYR A 34 -30.99 -0.34 19.68
C TYR A 34 -30.52 0.93 18.99
N ILE A 35 -29.94 0.78 17.81
CA ILE A 35 -29.76 1.85 16.83
C ILE A 35 -30.94 1.77 15.87
N ILE A 36 -31.69 2.86 15.73
CA ILE A 36 -32.83 2.95 14.83
C ILE A 36 -32.38 3.60 13.52
N VAL A 37 -32.67 2.96 12.39
CA VAL A 37 -32.37 3.47 11.06
C VAL A 37 -33.67 3.70 10.30
N ARG A 38 -33.88 4.91 9.78
CA ARG A 38 -35.02 5.20 8.91
C ARG A 38 -34.73 4.74 7.50
N ILE A 39 -35.63 3.94 6.93
CA ILE A 39 -35.59 3.52 5.54
C ILE A 39 -36.40 4.54 4.72
N THR A 40 -35.72 5.30 3.87
CA THR A 40 -36.35 6.27 2.96
C THR A 40 -36.19 5.82 1.51
N GLU A 41 -37.18 6.16 0.67
CA GLU A 41 -37.08 5.98 -0.78
C GLU A 41 -35.81 6.68 -1.31
N GLY A 42 -34.97 5.95 -2.07
CA GLY A 42 -33.67 6.44 -2.53
C GLY A 42 -32.46 6.01 -1.70
N LEU A 43 -32.65 5.31 -0.56
CA LEU A 43 -31.56 4.62 0.12
C LEU A 43 -31.15 3.40 -0.72
N LYS A 44 -30.12 3.56 -1.54
CA LYS A 44 -29.58 2.52 -2.42
C LYS A 44 -28.45 1.81 -1.68
N CYS A 45 -28.69 0.58 -1.22
CA CYS A 45 -27.60 -0.36 -0.94
C CYS A 45 -27.14 -0.98 -2.26
N ALA A 46 -25.84 -1.22 -2.43
CA ALA A 46 -25.36 -1.94 -3.59
C ALA A 46 -25.88 -3.40 -3.53
N ASN A 47 -26.18 -3.99 -4.69
CA ASN A 47 -26.51 -5.41 -4.74
C ASN A 47 -25.25 -6.20 -4.36
N GLY A 48 -25.22 -6.77 -3.15
CA GLY A 48 -24.02 -7.34 -2.53
C GLY A 48 -23.69 -6.75 -1.15
N ASP A 49 -24.25 -5.59 -0.80
CA ASP A 49 -24.25 -5.05 0.56
C ASP A 49 -25.47 -5.60 1.31
N TYR A 50 -25.33 -6.85 1.71
CA TYR A 50 -26.02 -7.62 2.75
C TYR A 50 -27.53 -7.42 2.99
N TYR A 51 -28.34 -7.13 1.97
CA TYR A 51 -29.78 -7.44 2.04
C TYR A 51 -30.00 -8.88 1.54
N ASN A 52 -30.37 -9.79 2.43
CA ASN A 52 -30.71 -11.16 2.06
C ASN A 52 -32.20 -11.27 1.71
N VAL A 53 -32.48 -11.57 0.45
CA VAL A 53 -33.84 -11.63 -0.10
C VAL A 53 -34.60 -12.87 0.39
N ALA A 54 -33.91 -13.92 0.84
CA ALA A 54 -34.53 -15.16 1.31
C ALA A 54 -35.14 -15.04 2.71
N ASP A 55 -34.60 -14.16 3.56
CA ASP A 55 -35.05 -13.96 4.94
C ASP A 55 -35.45 -12.51 5.28
N GLY A 56 -35.17 -11.55 4.39
CA GLY A 56 -35.53 -10.14 4.55
C GLY A 56 -34.64 -9.36 5.51
N LEU A 57 -33.44 -9.87 5.84
CA LEU A 57 -32.54 -9.28 6.83
C LEU A 57 -31.41 -8.45 6.20
N PHE A 58 -30.94 -7.47 6.96
CA PHE A 58 -29.70 -6.73 6.69
C PHE A 58 -28.57 -7.33 7.55
N TYR A 59 -27.40 -7.60 6.99
CA TYR A 59 -26.21 -7.94 7.79
C TYR A 59 -25.25 -6.76 7.86
N ILE A 60 -24.67 -6.59 9.05
CA ILE A 60 -23.66 -5.58 9.36
C ILE A 60 -22.37 -6.34 9.66
N ASP A 61 -21.25 -5.82 9.15
CA ASP A 61 -19.92 -6.38 9.39
C ASP A 61 -19.59 -6.39 10.91
N PRO A 62 -19.06 -7.49 11.47
CA PRO A 62 -18.63 -7.59 12.87
C PRO A 62 -17.62 -6.51 13.33
N ASP A 63 -16.88 -5.88 12.41
CA ASP A 63 -15.81 -4.93 12.76
C ASP A 63 -16.26 -3.46 12.90
N PHE A 64 -17.56 -3.16 12.77
CA PHE A 64 -18.11 -1.81 12.98
C PHE A 64 -17.43 -0.67 12.18
N THR A 65 -16.75 -0.97 11.08
CA THR A 65 -15.93 0.05 10.39
C THR A 65 -16.75 1.03 9.55
N TRP A 66 -18.01 0.74 9.22
CA TRP A 66 -18.82 1.63 8.37
C TRP A 66 -20.32 1.69 8.73
N LEU A 67 -20.76 2.88 9.17
CA LEU A 67 -22.13 3.36 8.98
C LEU A 67 -22.16 4.08 7.63
N SER A 68 -22.96 3.61 6.67
CA SER A 68 -23.13 4.30 5.39
C SER A 68 -23.72 5.71 5.63
N GLY A 69 -22.90 6.75 5.49
CA GLY A 69 -23.34 8.11 5.80
C GLY A 69 -22.49 9.28 5.31
N THR A 70 -21.22 9.10 4.89
CA THR A 70 -20.42 10.27 4.42
C THR A 70 -19.54 10.08 3.19
N THR A 71 -19.34 8.88 2.68
CA THR A 71 -18.79 8.67 1.32
C THR A 71 -19.10 7.23 0.90
N PRO A 72 -19.57 6.99 -0.34
CA PRO A 72 -19.68 5.62 -0.84
C PRO A 72 -18.30 4.93 -0.75
N PRO A 73 -18.25 3.61 -0.50
CA PRO A 73 -16.99 2.88 -0.57
C PRO A 73 -16.32 3.17 -1.93
N PRO A 74 -14.97 3.30 -1.96
CA PRO A 74 -14.27 3.57 -3.21
C PRO A 74 -14.61 2.48 -4.22
N SER A 75 -14.71 2.86 -5.49
CA SER A 75 -14.89 1.85 -6.54
C SER A 75 -13.70 0.89 -6.55
N LEU A 76 -13.90 -0.33 -7.05
CA LEU A 76 -12.82 -1.31 -7.20
C LEU A 76 -11.61 -0.70 -7.93
N ASP A 77 -11.85 0.06 -8.99
CA ASP A 77 -10.78 0.68 -9.77
C ASP A 77 -10.10 1.83 -9.02
N ASP A 78 -10.84 2.63 -8.26
CA ASP A 78 -10.25 3.71 -7.44
C ASP A 78 -9.40 3.13 -6.29
N ALA A 79 -9.91 2.10 -5.60
CA ALA A 79 -9.19 1.41 -4.53
C ALA A 79 -7.90 0.77 -5.06
N TYR A 80 -7.98 0.07 -6.19
CA TYR A 80 -6.81 -0.51 -6.84
C TYR A 80 -5.79 0.55 -7.26
N ALA A 81 -6.25 1.63 -7.89
CA ALA A 81 -5.37 2.71 -8.32
C ALA A 81 -4.66 3.40 -7.13
N ALA A 82 -5.38 3.61 -6.02
CA ALA A 82 -4.81 4.16 -4.80
C ALA A 82 -3.75 3.24 -4.18
N SER A 83 -4.04 1.94 -4.01
CA SER A 83 -3.08 0.98 -3.45
C SER A 83 -1.86 0.80 -4.35
N LEU A 84 -2.05 0.77 -5.67
CA LEU A 84 -0.94 0.71 -6.63
C LEU A 84 -0.07 1.98 -6.58
N LYS A 85 -0.69 3.15 -6.40
CA LYS A 85 0.03 4.41 -6.20
C LYS A 85 0.86 4.36 -4.92
N MET A 86 0.30 3.88 -3.81
CA MET A 86 1.03 3.74 -2.54
C MET A 86 2.24 2.79 -2.67
N ILE A 87 2.10 1.65 -3.35
CA ILE A 87 3.24 0.75 -3.62
C ILE A 87 4.37 1.49 -4.36
N ARG A 88 4.02 2.31 -5.36
CA ARG A 88 5.00 3.07 -6.16
C ARG A 88 5.66 4.18 -5.34
N GLU A 89 4.89 4.92 -4.56
CA GLU A 89 5.40 6.01 -3.71
C GLU A 89 6.30 5.45 -2.60
N ASN A 90 5.87 4.41 -1.90
CA ASN A 90 6.67 3.72 -0.88
C ASN A 90 7.93 3.11 -1.49
N GLY A 91 7.82 2.50 -2.67
CA GLY A 91 8.96 1.96 -3.41
C GLY A 91 9.96 3.03 -3.83
N SER A 92 9.48 4.17 -4.32
CA SER A 92 10.34 5.31 -4.67
C SER A 92 11.03 5.89 -3.45
N ALA A 93 10.30 6.07 -2.34
CA ALA A 93 10.86 6.56 -1.09
C ALA A 93 11.94 5.60 -0.55
N ALA A 94 11.68 4.30 -0.60
CA ALA A 94 12.65 3.28 -0.19
C ALA A 94 13.90 3.29 -1.10
N LEU A 95 13.75 3.38 -2.43
CA LEU A 95 14.90 3.50 -3.35
C LEU A 95 15.72 4.77 -3.10
N MET A 96 15.09 5.91 -2.84
CA MET A 96 15.78 7.15 -2.49
C MET A 96 16.51 7.07 -1.14
N SER A 97 16.01 6.24 -0.23
CA SER A 97 16.62 6.03 1.08
C SER A 97 17.85 5.13 1.07
N ILE A 98 18.01 4.30 0.03
CA ILE A 98 19.29 3.63 -0.26
C ILE A 98 20.25 4.73 -0.71
N LYS A 99 20.86 5.40 0.27
CA LYS A 99 21.92 6.36 -0.01
C LYS A 99 22.98 5.63 -0.83
N PRO A 100 23.39 6.17 -1.99
CA PRO A 100 24.67 5.81 -2.55
C PRO A 100 25.69 6.02 -1.42
N PRO A 101 26.64 5.09 -1.20
CA PRO A 101 27.72 5.28 -0.22
C PRO A 101 28.70 6.43 -0.58
N TYR A 102 28.24 7.41 -1.34
CA TYR A 102 28.98 8.52 -1.91
C TYR A 102 28.21 9.82 -1.65
N SER A 103 28.95 10.90 -1.52
CA SER A 103 28.36 12.24 -1.35
C SER A 103 27.48 12.63 -2.55
N GLU A 104 26.57 13.59 -2.38
CA GLU A 104 25.80 14.15 -3.51
C GLU A 104 26.70 14.63 -4.66
N GLN A 105 27.94 15.02 -4.35
CA GLN A 105 28.93 15.50 -5.30
C GLN A 105 29.43 14.36 -6.21
N GLU A 106 29.58 13.17 -5.67
CA GLU A 106 30.13 11.99 -6.37
C GLU A 106 29.05 11.16 -7.09
N ALA A 107 27.78 11.32 -6.71
CA ALA A 107 26.66 10.62 -7.33
C ALA A 107 26.60 10.82 -8.86
N SER A 108 27.01 12.00 -9.35
CA SER A 108 27.02 12.35 -10.77
C SER A 108 28.08 11.58 -11.59
N THR A 109 29.15 11.12 -10.95
CA THR A 109 30.27 10.41 -11.59
C THR A 109 30.38 8.95 -11.17
N TRP A 110 29.53 8.50 -10.23
CA TRP A 110 29.52 7.13 -9.71
C TRP A 110 29.58 6.07 -10.81
N TRP A 111 28.77 6.22 -11.86
CA TRP A 111 28.65 5.20 -12.91
C TRP A 111 30.00 4.98 -13.60
N ALA A 112 30.76 6.05 -13.84
CA ALA A 112 32.08 6.00 -14.45
C ALA A 112 33.11 5.40 -13.48
N GLN A 113 33.05 5.75 -12.20
CA GLN A 113 33.91 5.14 -11.17
C GLN A 113 33.66 3.63 -11.06
N SER A 114 32.39 3.20 -11.07
CA SER A 114 32.00 1.80 -11.07
C SER A 114 32.48 1.07 -12.33
N GLU A 115 32.35 1.68 -13.50
CA GLU A 115 32.82 1.11 -14.76
C GLU A 115 34.35 0.90 -14.74
N GLU A 116 35.12 1.93 -14.42
CA GLU A 116 36.57 1.86 -14.30
C GLU A 116 37.03 0.82 -13.27
N ALA A 117 36.34 0.75 -12.12
CA ALA A 117 36.64 -0.22 -11.08
C ALA A 117 36.42 -1.67 -11.56
N ASN A 118 35.34 -1.94 -12.32
CA ASN A 118 35.08 -3.27 -12.88
C ASN A 118 36.10 -3.63 -13.98
N LEU A 119 36.45 -2.69 -14.85
CA LEU A 119 37.43 -2.91 -15.91
C LEU A 119 38.83 -3.17 -15.34
N TRP A 120 39.25 -2.40 -14.33
CA TRP A 120 40.53 -2.62 -13.68
C TRP A 120 40.55 -3.94 -12.90
N ALA A 121 39.50 -4.27 -12.14
CA ALA A 121 39.44 -5.51 -11.36
C ALA A 121 39.42 -6.78 -12.24
N SER A 122 38.90 -6.69 -13.46
CA SER A 122 38.89 -7.80 -14.43
C SER A 122 40.14 -7.85 -15.31
N ASN A 123 40.82 -6.71 -15.50
CA ASN A 123 42.03 -6.59 -16.29
C ASN A 123 42.96 -5.52 -15.70
N ASN A 124 43.98 -5.95 -14.95
CA ASN A 124 44.95 -5.04 -14.33
C ASN A 124 45.82 -4.26 -15.34
N SER A 125 45.71 -4.52 -16.64
CA SER A 125 46.35 -3.71 -17.69
C SER A 125 45.50 -2.51 -18.14
N PHE A 126 44.23 -2.44 -17.69
CA PHE A 126 43.39 -1.27 -17.90
C PHE A 126 43.93 -0.08 -17.09
N VAL A 127 43.85 1.11 -17.68
CA VAL A 127 44.29 2.37 -17.03
C VAL A 127 43.05 3.16 -16.64
N PRO A 128 42.62 3.12 -15.36
CA PRO A 128 41.45 3.85 -14.90
C PRO A 128 41.81 5.32 -14.65
N GLU A 129 41.53 6.20 -15.62
CA GLU A 129 41.97 7.61 -15.57
C GLU A 129 41.32 8.38 -14.42
N MET A 130 40.01 8.21 -14.21
CA MET A 130 39.28 8.87 -13.14
C MET A 130 39.76 8.37 -11.77
N LEU A 131 39.86 7.06 -11.58
CA LEU A 131 40.30 6.51 -10.29
C LEU A 131 41.75 6.88 -9.97
N ASN A 132 42.63 6.92 -10.97
CA ASN A 132 44.00 7.39 -10.79
C ASN A 132 44.06 8.87 -10.40
N ALA A 133 43.21 9.73 -10.99
CA ALA A 133 43.12 11.14 -10.62
C ALA A 133 42.63 11.34 -9.17
N ILE A 134 41.66 10.53 -8.73
CA ILE A 134 41.18 10.51 -7.34
C ILE A 134 42.32 10.11 -6.40
N VAL A 135 43.01 9.00 -6.69
CA VAL A 135 44.15 8.52 -5.89
C VAL A 135 45.24 9.58 -5.79
N ALA A 136 45.63 10.20 -6.91
CA ALA A 136 46.65 11.25 -6.92
C ALA A 136 46.26 12.48 -6.09
N SER A 137 44.98 12.86 -6.10
CA SER A 137 44.45 14.01 -5.36
C SER A 137 44.19 13.71 -3.88
N SER A 138 44.10 12.42 -3.51
CA SER A 138 43.76 11.97 -2.15
C SER A 138 44.84 12.20 -1.09
N SER A 139 46.02 12.70 -1.48
CA SER A 139 47.17 12.91 -0.57
C SER A 139 47.57 11.66 0.23
N GLY A 140 47.43 10.47 -0.38
CA GLY A 140 47.80 9.18 0.22
C GLY A 140 46.69 8.50 1.05
N LEU A 141 45.48 9.08 1.11
CA LEU A 141 44.34 8.44 1.78
C LEU A 141 43.87 7.18 1.04
N TYR A 142 44.00 7.15 -0.28
CA TYR A 142 43.62 6.01 -1.10
C TYR A 142 44.80 5.47 -1.90
N THR A 143 44.82 4.16 -2.07
CA THR A 143 45.53 3.49 -3.16
C THR A 143 44.51 3.07 -4.23
N LEU A 144 44.96 2.80 -5.46
CA LEU A 144 44.05 2.32 -6.51
C LEU A 144 43.34 1.03 -6.08
N GLN A 145 44.07 0.09 -5.46
CA GLN A 145 43.52 -1.17 -4.98
C GLN A 145 42.43 -0.97 -3.90
N THR A 146 42.68 -0.09 -2.92
CA THR A 146 41.72 0.15 -1.82
C THR A 146 40.49 0.88 -2.34
N LEU A 147 40.66 1.87 -3.22
CA LEU A 147 39.57 2.62 -3.83
C LEU A 147 38.68 1.71 -4.70
N VAL A 148 39.27 0.86 -5.54
CA VAL A 148 38.52 -0.10 -6.36
C VAL A 148 37.73 -1.07 -5.47
N SER A 149 38.36 -1.62 -4.43
CA SER A 149 37.68 -2.54 -3.51
C SER A 149 36.48 -1.89 -2.83
N GLU A 150 36.61 -0.63 -2.41
CA GLU A 150 35.54 0.14 -1.79
C GLU A 150 34.39 0.40 -2.78
N ILE A 151 34.70 0.87 -4.00
CA ILE A 151 33.72 1.07 -5.08
C ILE A 151 32.93 -0.21 -5.34
N LEU A 152 33.61 -1.35 -5.52
CA LEU A 152 32.93 -2.61 -5.87
C LEU A 152 32.07 -3.16 -4.73
N SER A 153 32.53 -3.04 -3.48
CA SER A 153 31.74 -3.38 -2.29
C SER A 153 30.47 -2.53 -2.22
N ASN A 154 30.63 -1.23 -2.43
CA ASN A 154 29.55 -0.25 -2.45
C ASN A 154 28.52 -0.52 -3.56
N VAL A 155 28.99 -0.81 -4.77
CA VAL A 155 28.13 -1.20 -5.92
C VAL A 155 27.36 -2.47 -5.61
N THR A 156 27.99 -3.46 -4.99
CA THR A 156 27.35 -4.74 -4.64
C THR A 156 26.22 -4.52 -3.64
N SER A 157 26.51 -3.86 -2.51
CA SER A 157 25.52 -3.55 -1.47
C SER A 157 24.35 -2.73 -2.02
N TRP A 158 24.62 -1.74 -2.87
CA TRP A 158 23.57 -0.94 -3.50
C TRP A 158 22.69 -1.76 -4.44
N LYS A 159 23.29 -2.65 -5.26
CA LYS A 159 22.54 -3.53 -6.18
C LYS A 159 21.66 -4.51 -5.41
N GLU A 160 22.16 -5.09 -4.32
CA GLU A 160 21.39 -6.00 -3.47
C GLU A 160 20.19 -5.30 -2.85
N ALA A 161 20.41 -4.14 -2.21
CA ALA A 161 19.34 -3.36 -1.59
C ALA A 161 18.30 -2.89 -2.63
N SER A 162 18.75 -2.38 -3.77
CA SER A 162 17.86 -1.92 -4.84
C SER A 162 17.07 -3.08 -5.45
N GLY A 163 17.73 -4.23 -5.65
CA GLY A 163 17.11 -5.45 -6.14
C GLY A 163 16.03 -5.97 -5.20
N ASN A 164 16.26 -5.94 -3.89
CA ASN A 164 15.26 -6.31 -2.87
C ASN A 164 14.01 -5.44 -2.98
N ILE A 165 14.17 -4.12 -3.02
CA ILE A 165 13.04 -3.17 -3.13
C ILE A 165 12.25 -3.39 -4.42
N LEU A 166 12.94 -3.50 -5.56
CA LEU A 166 12.28 -3.75 -6.85
C LEU A 166 11.55 -5.10 -6.86
N GLY A 167 12.10 -6.12 -6.20
CA GLY A 167 11.46 -7.41 -5.97
C GLY A 167 10.17 -7.28 -5.16
N GLN A 168 10.20 -6.55 -4.04
CA GLN A 168 9.02 -6.30 -3.21
C GLN A 168 7.92 -5.55 -3.96
N ILE A 169 8.26 -4.52 -4.74
CA ILE A 169 7.30 -3.78 -5.57
C ILE A 169 6.60 -4.73 -6.55
N LYS A 170 7.36 -5.57 -7.26
CA LYS A 170 6.80 -6.55 -8.21
C LYS A 170 5.90 -7.55 -7.50
N TYR A 171 6.37 -8.12 -6.40
CA TYR A 171 5.63 -9.10 -5.61
C TYR A 171 4.30 -8.52 -5.09
N LYS A 172 4.33 -7.34 -4.49
CA LYS A 172 3.13 -6.69 -3.95
C LYS A 172 2.16 -6.26 -5.04
N THR A 173 2.65 -5.81 -6.19
CA THR A 173 1.80 -5.51 -7.35
C THR A 173 1.07 -6.78 -7.81
N GLU A 174 1.75 -7.93 -7.84
CA GLU A 174 1.13 -9.19 -8.21
C GLU A 174 0.09 -9.65 -7.18
N GLN A 175 0.40 -9.55 -5.88
CA GLN A 175 -0.58 -9.83 -4.83
C GLN A 175 -1.82 -8.94 -4.94
N LEU A 176 -1.63 -7.65 -5.23
CA LEU A 176 -2.73 -6.71 -5.44
C LEU A 176 -3.59 -7.09 -6.67
N ASN A 177 -2.97 -7.58 -7.75
CA ASN A 177 -3.68 -8.09 -8.93
C ASN A 177 -4.52 -9.33 -8.59
N VAL A 178 -3.98 -10.24 -7.79
CA VAL A 178 -4.72 -11.42 -7.32
C VAL A 178 -5.93 -11.01 -6.48
N ILE A 179 -5.75 -10.10 -5.51
CA ILE A 179 -6.87 -9.60 -4.71
C ILE A 179 -7.92 -8.92 -5.59
N LYS A 180 -7.51 -8.13 -6.60
CA LYS A 180 -8.46 -7.53 -7.56
C LYS A 180 -9.29 -8.60 -8.28
N ALA A 181 -8.66 -9.69 -8.71
CA ALA A 181 -9.37 -10.79 -9.37
C ALA A 181 -10.34 -11.50 -8.41
N GLU A 182 -9.93 -11.75 -7.17
CA GLU A 182 -10.76 -12.35 -6.11
C GLU A 182 -11.97 -11.47 -5.73
N VAL A 183 -11.83 -10.13 -5.82
CA VAL A 183 -12.97 -9.20 -5.66
C VAL A 183 -13.95 -9.31 -6.83
N ILE A 184 -13.45 -9.46 -8.06
CA ILE A 184 -14.31 -9.63 -9.25
C ILE A 184 -15.10 -10.94 -9.20
N THR A 185 -14.51 -12.02 -8.67
CA THR A 185 -15.19 -13.31 -8.50
C THR A 185 -16.08 -13.37 -7.25
N GLY A 186 -16.01 -12.37 -6.37
CA GLY A 186 -16.80 -12.29 -5.14
C GLY A 186 -16.23 -13.09 -3.96
N GLU A 187 -14.99 -13.58 -4.07
CA GLU A 187 -14.27 -14.26 -2.99
C GLU A 187 -13.71 -13.29 -1.95
N LYS A 188 -13.48 -12.04 -2.35
CA LYS A 188 -13.00 -10.93 -1.51
C LYS A 188 -13.82 -9.67 -1.70
N ASN A 189 -13.63 -8.70 -0.82
CA ASN A 189 -14.30 -7.40 -0.89
C ASN A 189 -13.30 -6.27 -1.25
N VAL A 190 -13.83 -5.11 -1.65
CA VAL A 190 -13.00 -3.95 -1.99
C VAL A 190 -12.17 -3.46 -0.80
N MET A 191 -12.60 -3.72 0.45
CA MET A 191 -11.82 -3.36 1.64
C MET A 191 -10.54 -4.19 1.80
N ASP A 192 -10.46 -5.40 1.23
CA ASP A 192 -9.21 -6.17 1.16
C ASP A 192 -8.13 -5.45 0.32
N ILE A 193 -8.56 -4.65 -0.66
CA ILE A 193 -7.67 -3.80 -1.48
C ILE A 193 -7.30 -2.53 -0.72
N VAL A 194 -8.25 -1.91 -0.02
CA VAL A 194 -8.03 -0.69 0.77
C VAL A 194 -7.08 -0.96 1.94
N ASN A 195 -7.22 -2.12 2.59
CA ASN A 195 -6.41 -2.54 3.72
C ASN A 195 -5.11 -3.26 3.30
N PHE A 196 -4.82 -3.33 1.99
CA PHE A 196 -3.63 -3.99 1.47
C PHE A 196 -2.37 -3.32 2.01
N ASN A 197 -1.46 -4.13 2.57
CA ASN A 197 -0.16 -3.63 3.02
C ASN A 197 0.73 -3.26 1.82
N ALA A 198 0.78 -1.96 1.53
CA ALA A 198 1.61 -1.36 0.50
C ALA A 198 3.02 -0.97 0.98
N ASP A 199 3.44 -1.33 2.21
CA ASP A 199 4.74 -0.97 2.75
C ASP A 199 5.88 -1.64 1.99
N ILE A 200 7.00 -0.93 1.85
CA ILE A 200 8.21 -1.43 1.21
C ILE A 200 9.36 -1.28 2.19
N ASN A 201 10.03 -2.38 2.50
CA ASN A 201 11.13 -2.41 3.46
C ASN A 201 12.48 -2.33 2.74
N ILE A 202 13.44 -1.64 3.36
CA ILE A 202 14.80 -1.51 2.84
C ILE A 202 15.64 -2.75 3.21
N HIS A 203 15.18 -3.54 4.19
CA HIS A 203 15.85 -4.71 4.77
C HIS A 203 14.93 -5.93 4.78
#